data_AF-A0A2R5L928-F1
#
_entry.id   AF-A0A2R5L928-F1
#
_cell.length_a   1.000
_cell.length_b   1.000
_cell.length_c   1.000
_cell.angle_alpha   90.00
_cell.angle_beta   90.00
_cell.angle_gamma   90.00
#
_symmetry.space_group_name_H-M   'P 1'
#
loop_
_entity.id
_entity.type
_entity.pdbx_description
1 polymer ?
#
loop_
_entity_poly.entity_id
_entity_poly.type
_entity_poly.pdbx_seq_one_letter_code
_entity_poly.pdbx_strand_id
1 'polypeptide(L)'
;WLVDRVKADLENKKCVVYVLKDRFTNAHGLQYVLQSELTKLHDTRTLLQKDVRGLSARPSAQDVASAVDCHLRPRKKSREKCVYCRCHEKFNVYESRLFCFDEETGHEEAQDKDVALLLKTRRGNWGDSELEKIIRCLCRHVNIIGEKAVSSDASLHAKLFSTLKNEFRAMRAYYMQVRDFVAALDELEMATVRLEVQLPEPSSRARRGKEDEKPMNVLRPWEVEDQRCKLLAERQFHGTDLKRKLGQLFYLRNLEKGSSMSDGSSNAELCPVCHSALGEKWSVLQCGHAFCISCIQMMLSSPRLSHGGNVSCAVCRSACAHNEVFYVDMRSKENPDPDIQVKGNYSTKVEAVVRTILKIRRDDPSAKSIVFSKWLAVIEILKKAFGDNDIEFTTFVHRSTAKNNLALFRHEPDISVLLMPLSFGAKGLNITEATNVLLVEPILNLGEELQAIGRVHRIGQTRKTYVHRFMVRGTIEERIVEYMKTSPVCVDGVKEQDAMTIGDLQKLFD
;
A
#
# COMPACT_ATOMS: atom_id res chain seq x y z
N TRP A 1 -33.49 -0.06 -44.59
CA TRP A 1 -33.36 1.07 -43.65
C TRP A 1 -33.38 0.65 -42.18
N LEU A 2 -34.50 0.13 -41.62
CA LEU A 2 -34.56 -0.24 -40.19
C LEU A 2 -33.54 -1.35 -39.82
N VAL A 3 -33.44 -2.38 -40.66
CA VAL A 3 -32.47 -3.48 -40.52
C VAL A 3 -31.03 -2.96 -40.56
N ASP A 4 -30.73 -2.03 -41.47
CA ASP A 4 -29.37 -1.46 -41.63
C ASP A 4 -29.00 -0.59 -40.43
N ARG A 5 -29.95 0.16 -39.87
CA ARG A 5 -29.75 0.96 -38.65
C ARG A 5 -29.51 0.09 -37.41
N VAL A 6 -30.23 -1.03 -37.29
CA VAL A 6 -29.99 -2.02 -36.23
C VAL A 6 -28.60 -2.64 -36.39
N LYS A 7 -28.18 -2.96 -37.62
CA LYS A 7 -26.84 -3.50 -37.90
C LYS A 7 -25.73 -2.50 -37.56
N ALA A 8 -25.90 -1.22 -37.89
CA ALA A 8 -24.95 -0.16 -37.56
C ALA A 8 -24.79 0.03 -36.03
N ASP A 9 -25.88 -0.03 -35.26
CA ASP A 9 -25.81 0.08 -33.79
C ASP A 9 -25.16 -1.16 -33.13
N LEU A 10 -25.17 -2.32 -33.79
CA LEU A 10 -24.47 -3.53 -33.35
C LEU A 10 -22.97 -3.52 -33.71
N GLU A 11 -22.56 -2.80 -34.76
CA GLU A 11 -21.15 -2.68 -35.18
C GLU A 11 -20.28 -1.88 -34.20
N ASN A 12 -20.89 -1.00 -33.40
CA ASN A 12 -20.16 -0.04 -32.57
C ASN A 12 -19.46 -0.62 -31.32
N LYS A 13 -19.63 -1.90 -30.94
CA LYS A 13 -18.87 -2.55 -29.85
C LYS A 13 -18.74 -4.07 -30.10
N LYS A 14 -17.49 -4.59 -30.05
CA LYS A 14 -17.14 -6.00 -30.28
C LYS A 14 -17.73 -6.94 -29.20
N CYS A 15 -18.98 -7.38 -29.36
CA CYS A 15 -19.50 -8.54 -28.60
C CYS A 15 -19.16 -9.82 -29.38
N VAL A 16 -18.30 -10.68 -28.85
CA VAL A 16 -17.75 -11.82 -29.63
C VAL A 16 -18.47 -13.16 -29.35
N VAL A 17 -19.18 -13.28 -28.23
CA VAL A 17 -19.78 -14.57 -27.82
C VAL A 17 -21.08 -14.91 -28.57
N TYR A 18 -21.87 -13.91 -28.95
CA TYR A 18 -23.13 -14.07 -29.68
C TYR A 18 -23.26 -12.96 -30.73
N VAL A 19 -22.82 -13.20 -31.96
CA VAL A 19 -23.02 -12.26 -33.06
C VAL A 19 -24.41 -12.48 -33.67
N LEU A 20 -25.40 -11.70 -33.24
CA LEU A 20 -26.76 -11.76 -33.78
C LEU A 20 -26.86 -11.06 -35.14
N LYS A 21 -25.93 -10.15 -35.45
CA LYS A 21 -25.89 -9.34 -36.68
C LYS A 21 -25.95 -10.16 -37.97
N ASP A 22 -25.30 -11.33 -37.99
CA ASP A 22 -25.19 -12.18 -39.18
C ASP A 22 -26.37 -13.15 -39.34
N ARG A 23 -27.25 -13.24 -38.34
CA ARG A 23 -28.38 -14.18 -38.32
C ARG A 23 -29.64 -13.66 -38.99
N PHE A 24 -29.67 -12.40 -39.43
CA PHE A 24 -30.82 -11.82 -40.11
C PHE A 24 -30.41 -10.93 -41.31
N THR A 25 -31.16 -11.06 -42.40
CA THR A 25 -30.97 -10.29 -43.64
C THR A 25 -32.14 -9.34 -43.91
N ASN A 26 -33.34 -9.68 -43.46
CA ASN A 26 -34.57 -8.92 -43.65
C ASN A 26 -35.35 -8.74 -42.33
N ALA A 27 -36.43 -7.94 -42.36
CA ALA A 27 -37.22 -7.63 -41.17
C ALA A 27 -37.91 -8.86 -40.56
N HIS A 28 -38.40 -9.79 -41.39
CA HIS A 28 -39.00 -11.05 -40.92
C HIS A 28 -37.96 -11.96 -40.23
N GLY A 29 -36.73 -12.01 -40.74
CA GLY A 29 -35.62 -12.71 -40.10
C GLY A 29 -35.25 -12.09 -38.76
N LEU A 30 -35.23 -10.76 -38.66
CA LEU A 30 -35.01 -10.06 -37.39
C LEU A 30 -36.11 -10.38 -36.37
N GLN A 31 -37.39 -10.39 -36.81
CA GLN A 31 -38.53 -10.76 -35.97
C GLN A 31 -38.39 -12.19 -35.43
N TYR A 32 -38.05 -13.15 -36.29
CA TYR A 32 -37.85 -14.55 -35.89
C TYR A 32 -36.69 -14.71 -34.90
N VAL A 33 -35.55 -14.05 -35.17
CA VAL A 33 -34.38 -14.08 -34.28
C VAL A 33 -34.71 -13.48 -32.91
N LEU A 34 -35.39 -12.33 -32.87
CA LEU A 34 -35.82 -11.70 -31.62
C LEU A 34 -36.75 -12.61 -30.82
N GLN A 35 -37.75 -13.21 -31.47
CA GLN A 35 -38.69 -14.11 -30.79
C GLN A 35 -37.98 -15.36 -30.24
N SER A 36 -37.07 -15.95 -31.02
CA SER A 36 -36.29 -17.12 -30.60
C SER A 36 -35.38 -16.80 -29.40
N GLU A 37 -34.64 -15.69 -29.44
CA GLU A 37 -33.72 -15.32 -28.36
C GLU A 37 -34.45 -14.85 -27.09
N LEU A 38 -35.58 -14.15 -27.22
CA LEU A 38 -36.43 -13.81 -26.08
C LEU A 38 -37.01 -15.07 -25.41
N THR A 39 -37.41 -16.06 -26.20
CA THR A 39 -37.90 -17.35 -25.66
C THR A 39 -36.79 -18.08 -24.90
N LYS A 40 -35.59 -18.17 -25.48
CA LYS A 40 -34.41 -18.77 -24.79
C LYS A 40 -34.04 -18.01 -23.51
N LEU A 41 -34.12 -16.67 -23.52
CA LEU A 41 -33.87 -15.86 -22.33
C LEU A 41 -34.90 -16.15 -21.24
N HIS A 42 -36.17 -16.33 -21.62
CA HIS A 42 -37.23 -16.69 -20.69
C HIS A 42 -37.03 -18.09 -20.11
N ASP A 43 -36.74 -19.09 -20.94
CA ASP A 43 -36.53 -20.48 -20.51
C ASP A 43 -35.33 -20.63 -19.57
N THR A 44 -34.25 -19.89 -19.85
CA THR A 44 -33.05 -19.90 -19.01
C THR A 44 -33.29 -19.20 -17.67
N ARG A 45 -34.07 -18.12 -17.66
CA ARG A 45 -34.52 -17.44 -16.44
C ARG A 45 -35.40 -18.35 -15.58
N THR A 46 -36.40 -19.02 -16.16
CA THR A 46 -37.32 -19.88 -15.40
C THR A 46 -36.61 -21.09 -14.80
N LEU A 47 -35.67 -21.68 -15.55
CA LEU A 47 -34.83 -22.77 -15.05
C LEU A 47 -33.91 -22.31 -13.91
N LEU A 48 -33.30 -21.12 -14.02
CA LEU A 48 -32.46 -20.56 -12.97
C LEU A 48 -33.28 -20.22 -11.72
N GLN A 49 -34.44 -19.59 -11.87
CA GLN A 49 -35.34 -19.28 -10.75
C GLN A 49 -35.78 -20.54 -10.01
N LYS A 50 -36.08 -21.62 -10.74
CA LYS A 50 -36.44 -22.91 -10.13
C LYS A 50 -35.30 -23.47 -9.28
N ASP A 51 -34.07 -23.43 -9.79
CA ASP A 51 -32.90 -23.89 -9.05
C ASP A 51 -32.60 -23.02 -7.84
N VAL A 52 -32.63 -21.70 -7.98
CA VAL A 52 -32.36 -20.75 -6.88
C VAL A 52 -33.42 -20.87 -5.78
N ARG A 53 -34.69 -21.09 -6.14
CA ARG A 53 -35.76 -21.39 -5.16
C ARG A 53 -35.61 -22.76 -4.51
N GLY A 54 -35.01 -23.71 -5.22
CA GLY A 54 -34.67 -25.03 -4.70
C GLY A 54 -33.49 -25.02 -3.73
N LEU A 55 -32.65 -23.97 -3.75
CA LEU A 55 -31.61 -23.78 -2.74
C LEU A 55 -32.26 -23.40 -1.40
N SER A 56 -32.25 -24.35 -0.47
CA SER A 56 -32.72 -24.11 0.88
C SER A 56 -31.81 -23.11 1.60
N ALA A 57 -32.43 -22.20 2.36
CA ALA A 57 -31.70 -21.30 3.25
C ALA A 57 -30.92 -22.06 4.35
N ARG A 58 -31.34 -23.30 4.64
CA ARG A 58 -30.61 -24.25 5.50
C ARG A 58 -30.25 -25.48 4.66
N PRO A 59 -28.98 -25.64 4.26
CA PRO A 59 -28.55 -26.78 3.46
C PRO A 59 -28.65 -28.07 4.28
N SER A 60 -28.96 -29.19 3.62
CA SER A 60 -28.92 -30.49 4.29
C SER A 60 -27.47 -30.95 4.50
N ALA A 61 -27.23 -31.87 5.44
CA ALA A 61 -25.89 -32.43 5.65
C ALA A 61 -25.33 -33.10 4.39
N GLN A 62 -26.20 -33.69 3.55
CA GLN A 62 -25.80 -34.29 2.28
C GLN A 62 -25.35 -33.24 1.26
N ASP A 63 -26.02 -32.08 1.23
CA ASP A 63 -25.64 -30.97 0.34
C ASP A 63 -24.27 -30.41 0.72
N VAL A 64 -24.02 -30.24 2.02
CA VAL A 64 -22.72 -29.79 2.54
C VAL A 64 -21.62 -30.81 2.19
N ALA A 65 -21.83 -32.10 2.46
CA ALA A 65 -20.87 -33.14 2.11
C ALA A 65 -20.57 -33.16 0.59
N SER A 66 -21.60 -33.02 -0.25
CA SER A 66 -21.42 -32.94 -1.71
C SER A 66 -20.62 -31.71 -2.14
N ALA A 67 -20.78 -30.58 -1.45
CA ALA A 67 -20.03 -29.35 -1.70
C ALA A 67 -18.56 -29.49 -1.30
N VAL A 68 -18.30 -30.14 -0.16
CA VAL A 68 -16.97 -30.47 0.35
C VAL A 68 -16.17 -31.27 -0.68
N ASP A 69 -16.74 -32.37 -1.16
CA ASP A 69 -16.08 -33.24 -2.15
C ASP A 69 -15.93 -32.57 -3.53
N CYS A 70 -16.82 -31.63 -3.86
CA CYS A 70 -16.84 -30.98 -5.16
C CYS A 70 -15.87 -29.79 -5.28
N HIS A 71 -15.88 -28.84 -4.34
CA HIS A 71 -15.15 -27.57 -4.51
C HIS A 71 -14.55 -26.95 -3.24
N LEU A 72 -14.91 -27.39 -2.03
CA LEU A 72 -14.26 -26.86 -0.81
C LEU A 72 -12.96 -27.60 -0.50
N ARG A 73 -13.00 -28.94 -0.45
CA ARG A 73 -11.84 -29.80 -0.15
C ARG A 73 -11.76 -31.01 -1.09
N PRO A 74 -11.66 -30.80 -2.42
CA PRO A 74 -11.67 -31.90 -3.38
C PRO A 74 -10.39 -32.73 -3.28
N ARG A 75 -10.51 -34.02 -2.92
CA ARG A 75 -9.39 -34.97 -2.89
C ARG A 75 -8.98 -35.49 -4.27
N LYS A 76 -9.91 -35.43 -5.23
CA LYS A 76 -9.72 -35.75 -6.65
C LYS A 76 -10.59 -34.78 -7.43
N LYS A 77 -10.27 -34.52 -8.70
CA LYS A 77 -11.21 -33.80 -9.59
C LYS A 77 -12.49 -34.62 -9.72
N SER A 78 -13.48 -34.33 -8.88
CA SER A 78 -14.80 -34.97 -8.96
C SER A 78 -15.40 -34.69 -10.34
N ARG A 79 -15.96 -35.73 -10.97
CA ARG A 79 -16.70 -35.57 -12.24
C ARG A 79 -18.11 -35.05 -11.98
N GLU A 80 -18.67 -35.30 -10.81
CA GLU A 80 -20.03 -34.91 -10.44
C GLU A 80 -20.00 -33.58 -9.69
N LYS A 81 -20.78 -32.62 -10.21
CA LYS A 81 -20.87 -31.27 -9.67
C LYS A 81 -21.97 -31.21 -8.62
N CYS A 82 -21.68 -30.61 -7.47
CA CYS A 82 -22.69 -30.34 -6.43
C CYS A 82 -23.80 -29.41 -6.94
N VAL A 83 -24.91 -29.34 -6.19
CA VAL A 83 -26.08 -28.51 -6.52
C VAL A 83 -25.70 -27.04 -6.73
N TYR A 84 -24.78 -26.51 -5.91
CA TYR A 84 -24.29 -25.13 -6.01
C TYR A 84 -23.51 -24.88 -7.30
N CYS A 85 -22.56 -25.76 -7.65
CA CYS A 85 -21.79 -25.63 -8.90
C CYS A 85 -22.68 -25.77 -10.14
N ARG A 86 -23.69 -26.66 -10.11
CA ARG A 86 -24.68 -26.78 -11.19
C ARG A 86 -25.52 -25.51 -11.33
N CYS A 87 -25.95 -24.92 -10.21
CA CYS A 87 -26.65 -23.63 -10.20
C CYS A 87 -25.77 -22.51 -10.75
N HIS A 88 -24.48 -22.47 -10.37
CA HIS A 88 -23.52 -21.50 -10.88
C HIS A 88 -23.35 -21.56 -12.40
N GLU A 89 -23.34 -22.76 -12.99
CA GLU A 89 -23.32 -22.90 -14.46
C GLU A 89 -24.54 -22.31 -15.14
N LYS A 90 -25.72 -22.48 -14.54
CA LYS A 90 -26.94 -21.86 -15.05
C LYS A 90 -26.91 -20.34 -14.91
N PHE A 91 -26.33 -19.80 -13.84
CA PHE A 91 -26.08 -18.36 -13.73
C PHE A 91 -25.21 -17.88 -14.89
N ASN A 92 -24.09 -18.55 -15.19
CA ASN A 92 -23.19 -18.15 -16.27
C ASN A 92 -23.87 -18.20 -17.65
N VAL A 93 -24.73 -19.18 -17.87
CA VAL A 93 -25.52 -19.36 -19.10
C VAL A 93 -26.62 -18.31 -19.26
N TYR A 94 -27.20 -17.83 -18.16
CA TYR A 94 -28.18 -16.74 -18.19
C TYR A 94 -27.49 -15.37 -18.32
N GLU A 95 -26.37 -15.19 -17.62
CA GLU A 95 -25.54 -13.98 -17.66
C GLU A 95 -25.02 -13.69 -19.07
N SER A 96 -24.55 -14.72 -19.79
CA SER A 96 -24.06 -14.59 -21.18
C SER A 96 -25.13 -14.16 -22.18
N ARG A 97 -26.42 -14.33 -21.85
CA ARG A 97 -27.54 -13.88 -22.69
C ARG A 97 -28.05 -12.49 -22.28
N LEU A 98 -27.96 -12.16 -20.99
CA LEU A 98 -28.47 -10.90 -20.45
C LEU A 98 -27.49 -9.74 -20.63
N PHE A 99 -26.19 -10.01 -20.57
CA PHE A 99 -25.11 -9.02 -20.67
C PHE A 99 -24.21 -9.26 -21.88
N CYS A 100 -23.51 -8.21 -22.32
CA CYS A 100 -22.44 -8.34 -23.33
C CYS A 100 -21.08 -8.49 -22.64
N PHE A 101 -20.19 -9.31 -23.20
CA PHE A 101 -18.82 -9.51 -22.71
C PHE A 101 -17.84 -9.09 -23.80
N ASP A 102 -16.84 -8.28 -23.43
CA ASP A 102 -15.68 -7.96 -24.26
C ASP A 102 -14.57 -9.01 -23.98
N GLU A 103 -13.81 -9.43 -24.99
CA GLU A 103 -12.79 -10.51 -24.87
C GLU A 103 -11.52 -10.13 -24.10
N GLU A 104 -11.38 -8.89 -23.62
CA GLU A 104 -10.15 -8.47 -22.94
C GLU A 104 -10.15 -8.92 -21.47
N THR A 105 -9.67 -10.14 -21.24
CA THR A 105 -8.92 -10.42 -20.00
C THR A 105 -7.51 -10.82 -20.37
N GLY A 106 -6.61 -9.86 -20.17
CA GLY A 106 -5.18 -10.02 -20.31
C GLY A 106 -4.62 -11.10 -19.40
N HIS A 107 -3.57 -11.74 -19.90
CA HIS A 107 -2.55 -12.37 -19.10
C HIS A 107 -1.82 -11.31 -18.27
N GLU A 108 -2.38 -10.91 -17.14
CA GLU A 108 -1.57 -10.27 -16.09
C GLU A 108 -1.34 -11.29 -14.98
N GLU A 109 -0.09 -11.76 -14.90
CA GLU A 109 0.42 -12.61 -13.84
C GLU A 109 0.41 -11.82 -12.53
N ALA A 110 -0.68 -11.89 -11.77
CA ALA A 110 -0.68 -11.48 -10.38
C ALA A 110 0.22 -12.44 -9.58
N GLN A 111 1.20 -11.88 -8.85
CA GLN A 111 2.22 -12.62 -8.10
C GLN A 111 1.65 -13.44 -6.92
N ASP A 112 0.40 -13.20 -6.52
CA ASP A 112 -0.30 -13.97 -5.50
C ASP A 112 -1.40 -14.87 -6.10
N LYS A 113 -1.20 -16.19 -5.97
CA LYS A 113 -2.11 -17.22 -6.47
C LYS A 113 -3.51 -17.13 -5.84
N ASP A 114 -3.61 -16.64 -4.62
CA ASP A 114 -4.87 -16.55 -3.87
C ASP A 114 -5.70 -15.32 -4.29
N VAL A 115 -5.04 -14.22 -4.67
CA VAL A 115 -5.69 -13.01 -5.22
C VAL A 115 -6.09 -13.23 -6.68
N ALA A 116 -5.31 -14.00 -7.43
CA ALA A 116 -5.60 -14.37 -8.81
C ALA A 116 -6.88 -15.22 -8.97
N LEU A 117 -7.25 -16.01 -7.96
CA LEU A 117 -8.49 -16.83 -8.01
C LEU A 117 -9.75 -15.97 -7.86
N LEU A 118 -9.68 -14.92 -7.03
CA LEU A 118 -10.77 -13.95 -6.85
C LEU A 118 -10.92 -13.03 -8.08
N LEU A 119 -9.81 -12.72 -8.77
CA LEU A 119 -9.79 -11.89 -9.99
C LEU A 119 -10.18 -12.65 -11.27
N LYS A 120 -10.16 -13.99 -11.27
CA LYS A 120 -10.62 -14.83 -12.41
C LYS A 120 -12.15 -14.97 -12.51
N THR A 121 -12.90 -14.18 -11.76
CA THR A 121 -14.32 -13.98 -12.03
C THR A 121 -14.40 -13.07 -13.26
N ARG A 122 -14.80 -13.62 -14.42
CA ARG A 122 -14.97 -12.89 -15.69
C ARG A 122 -15.45 -11.46 -15.44
N ARG A 123 -14.55 -10.46 -15.52
CA ARG A 123 -14.93 -9.05 -15.50
C ARG A 123 -15.56 -8.72 -16.86
N GLY A 124 -16.74 -9.28 -17.11
CA GLY A 124 -17.60 -8.77 -18.16
C GLY A 124 -17.96 -7.34 -17.83
N ASN A 125 -17.80 -6.43 -18.79
CA ASN A 125 -18.54 -5.18 -18.74
C ASN A 125 -20.01 -5.56 -18.51
N TRP A 126 -20.66 -5.00 -17.48
CA TRP A 126 -22.10 -5.19 -17.23
C TRP A 126 -22.95 -4.44 -18.27
N GLY A 127 -22.45 -4.39 -19.52
CA GLY A 127 -23.00 -3.69 -20.64
C GLY A 127 -24.21 -4.42 -21.21
N ASP A 128 -24.94 -3.69 -22.04
CA ASP A 128 -26.18 -4.18 -22.63
C ASP A 128 -25.91 -5.29 -23.63
N SER A 129 -26.69 -6.38 -23.54
CA SER A 129 -26.65 -7.46 -24.53
C SER A 129 -27.03 -6.95 -25.91
N GLU A 130 -26.63 -7.68 -26.95
CA GLU A 130 -27.05 -7.36 -28.33
C GLU A 130 -28.57 -7.32 -28.47
N LEU A 131 -29.28 -8.22 -27.78
CA LEU A 131 -30.74 -8.26 -27.75
C LEU A 131 -31.34 -6.96 -27.20
N GLU A 132 -30.80 -6.45 -26.09
CA GLU A 132 -31.23 -5.20 -25.49
C GLU A 132 -30.88 -3.99 -26.37
N LYS A 133 -29.73 -4.00 -27.04
CA LYS A 133 -29.35 -2.96 -28.02
C LYS A 133 -30.35 -2.90 -29.18
N ILE A 134 -30.73 -4.06 -29.74
CA ILE A 134 -31.74 -4.15 -30.81
C ILE A 134 -33.06 -3.57 -30.32
N ILE A 135 -33.54 -4.00 -29.14
CA ILE A 135 -34.81 -3.52 -28.58
C ILE A 135 -34.78 -2.01 -28.34
N ARG A 136 -33.70 -1.45 -27.79
CA ARG A 136 -33.55 0.01 -27.61
C ARG A 136 -33.48 0.76 -28.95
N CYS A 137 -32.89 0.17 -29.99
CA CYS A 137 -32.93 0.74 -31.34
C CYS A 137 -34.36 0.79 -31.88
N LEU A 138 -35.12 -0.31 -31.72
CA LEU A 138 -36.54 -0.35 -32.09
C LEU A 138 -37.37 0.66 -31.29
N CYS A 139 -37.14 0.79 -29.98
CA CYS A 139 -37.81 1.79 -29.14
C CYS A 139 -37.57 3.22 -29.62
N ARG A 140 -36.31 3.56 -29.95
CA ARG A 140 -35.97 4.88 -30.52
C ARG A 140 -36.70 5.12 -31.84
N HIS A 141 -36.83 4.11 -32.69
CA HIS A 141 -37.54 4.23 -33.96
C HIS A 141 -39.05 4.43 -33.77
N VAL A 142 -39.70 3.68 -32.88
CA VAL A 142 -41.13 3.82 -32.55
C VAL A 142 -41.44 5.22 -32.01
N ASN A 143 -40.56 5.76 -31.15
CA ASN A 143 -40.72 7.11 -30.62
C ASN A 143 -40.62 8.21 -31.69
N ILE A 144 -39.92 7.94 -32.81
CA ILE A 144 -39.87 8.86 -33.97
C ILE A 144 -41.16 8.78 -34.79
N ILE A 145 -41.78 7.60 -34.90
CA ILE A 145 -43.04 7.38 -35.64
C ILE A 145 -44.23 7.98 -34.89
N GLY A 146 -44.18 8.05 -33.56
CA GLY A 146 -45.16 8.79 -32.74
C GLY A 146 -46.45 8.03 -32.41
N GLU A 147 -46.50 6.72 -32.64
CA GLU A 147 -47.66 5.90 -32.32
C GLU A 147 -47.73 5.56 -30.82
N LYS A 148 -48.75 6.08 -30.12
CA LYS A 148 -48.83 6.03 -28.64
C LYS A 148 -48.90 4.62 -28.06
N ALA A 149 -49.64 3.70 -28.69
CA ALA A 149 -49.80 2.33 -28.19
C ALA A 149 -48.48 1.56 -28.23
N VAL A 150 -47.80 1.58 -29.37
CA VAL A 150 -46.52 0.88 -29.58
C VAL A 150 -45.39 1.51 -28.76
N SER A 151 -45.40 2.84 -28.57
CA SER A 151 -44.42 3.54 -27.73
C SER A 151 -44.51 3.15 -26.25
N SER A 152 -45.74 2.88 -25.76
CA SER A 152 -45.95 2.37 -24.39
C SER A 152 -45.35 0.98 -24.22
N ASP A 153 -45.64 0.06 -25.15
CA ASP A 153 -45.10 -1.31 -25.13
C ASP A 153 -43.57 -1.35 -25.25
N ALA A 154 -43.02 -0.52 -26.14
CA ALA A 154 -41.57 -0.36 -26.29
C ALA A 154 -40.90 0.09 -24.98
N SER A 155 -41.50 1.05 -24.29
CA SER A 155 -41.02 1.54 -22.98
C SER A 155 -41.10 0.45 -21.90
N LEU A 156 -42.16 -0.36 -21.91
CA LEU A 156 -42.28 -1.53 -21.02
C LEU A 156 -41.20 -2.58 -21.29
N HIS A 157 -40.89 -2.87 -22.54
CA HIS A 157 -39.81 -3.79 -22.91
C HIS A 157 -38.44 -3.27 -22.46
N ALA A 158 -38.15 -1.98 -22.59
CA ALA A 158 -36.92 -1.39 -22.07
C ALA A 158 -36.82 -1.51 -20.54
N LYS A 159 -37.92 -1.27 -19.82
CA LYS A 159 -38.02 -1.42 -18.36
C LYS A 159 -37.91 -2.89 -17.92
N LEU A 160 -38.37 -3.83 -18.73
CA LEU A 160 -38.24 -5.26 -18.45
C LEU A 160 -36.76 -5.66 -18.36
N PHE A 161 -35.91 -5.25 -19.30
CA PHE A 161 -34.48 -5.59 -19.27
C PHE A 161 -33.74 -5.01 -18.06
N SER A 162 -34.03 -3.76 -17.67
CA SER A 162 -33.45 -3.19 -16.45
C SER A 162 -33.89 -3.95 -15.20
N THR A 163 -35.15 -4.37 -15.15
CA THR A 163 -35.70 -5.19 -14.05
C THR A 163 -35.07 -6.58 -14.02
N LEU A 164 -34.88 -7.24 -15.16
CA LEU A 164 -34.20 -8.54 -15.26
C LEU A 164 -32.75 -8.47 -14.77
N LYS A 165 -32.02 -7.39 -15.08
CA LYS A 165 -30.66 -7.18 -14.56
C LYS A 165 -30.64 -7.01 -13.04
N ASN A 166 -31.60 -6.29 -12.48
CA ASN A 166 -31.72 -6.12 -11.04
C ASN A 166 -32.10 -7.45 -10.35
N GLU A 167 -33.02 -8.21 -10.94
CA GLU A 167 -33.39 -9.55 -10.49
C GLU A 167 -32.18 -10.51 -10.51
N PHE A 168 -31.39 -10.50 -11.59
CA PHE A 168 -30.16 -11.28 -11.67
C PHE A 168 -29.20 -10.96 -10.53
N ARG A 169 -28.93 -9.68 -10.27
CA ARG A 169 -28.06 -9.24 -9.16
C ARG A 169 -28.58 -9.73 -7.81
N ALA A 170 -29.88 -9.60 -7.57
CA ALA A 170 -30.51 -10.06 -6.33
C ALA A 170 -30.41 -11.60 -6.18
N MET A 171 -30.72 -12.37 -7.24
CA MET A 171 -30.60 -13.83 -7.23
C MET A 171 -29.14 -14.27 -7.04
N ARG A 172 -28.18 -13.59 -7.67
CA ARG A 172 -26.76 -13.89 -7.54
C ARG A 172 -26.27 -13.59 -6.13
N ALA A 173 -26.69 -12.49 -5.53
CA ALA A 173 -26.36 -12.15 -4.14
C ALA A 173 -26.91 -13.21 -3.18
N TYR A 174 -28.18 -13.62 -3.32
CA TYR A 174 -28.75 -14.71 -2.52
C TYR A 174 -27.98 -16.02 -2.69
N TYR A 175 -27.69 -16.42 -3.93
CA TYR A 175 -26.88 -17.61 -4.21
C TYR A 175 -25.51 -17.57 -3.53
N MET A 176 -24.80 -16.42 -3.61
CA MET A 176 -23.50 -16.26 -2.97
C MET A 176 -23.60 -16.41 -1.45
N GLN A 177 -24.61 -15.80 -0.83
CA GLN A 177 -24.83 -15.94 0.62
C GLN A 177 -25.09 -17.39 1.04
N VAL A 178 -25.89 -18.15 0.27
CA VAL A 178 -26.11 -19.58 0.55
C VAL A 178 -24.82 -20.37 0.38
N ARG A 179 -24.03 -20.08 -0.66
CA ARG A 179 -22.74 -20.75 -0.89
C ARG A 179 -21.73 -20.47 0.22
N ASP A 180 -21.62 -19.21 0.64
CA ASP A 180 -20.70 -18.78 1.68
C ASP A 180 -21.13 -19.34 3.04
N PHE A 181 -22.44 -19.48 3.29
CA PHE A 181 -22.96 -20.17 4.47
C PHE A 181 -22.57 -21.66 4.50
N VAL A 182 -22.63 -22.36 3.37
CA VAL A 182 -22.19 -23.76 3.26
C VAL A 182 -20.68 -23.88 3.52
N ALA A 183 -19.88 -22.96 2.98
CA ALA A 183 -18.44 -22.91 3.25
C ALA A 183 -18.16 -22.67 4.74
N ALA A 184 -18.87 -21.73 5.39
CA ALA A 184 -18.74 -21.46 6.81
C ALA A 184 -19.10 -22.68 7.69
N LEU A 185 -20.07 -23.51 7.27
CA LEU A 185 -20.39 -24.75 7.98
C LEU A 185 -19.23 -25.77 7.91
N ASP A 186 -18.60 -25.94 6.74
CA ASP A 186 -17.40 -26.79 6.62
C ASP A 186 -16.22 -26.21 7.41
N GLU A 187 -16.03 -24.89 7.42
CA GLU A 187 -14.98 -24.23 8.22
C GLU A 187 -15.18 -24.47 9.73
N LEU A 188 -16.42 -24.37 10.22
CA LEU A 188 -16.75 -24.68 11.61
C LEU A 188 -16.49 -26.15 11.94
N GLU A 189 -16.84 -27.07 11.03
CA GLU A 189 -16.52 -28.49 11.19
C GLU A 189 -15.00 -28.68 11.26
N MET A 190 -14.25 -28.14 10.30
CA MET A 190 -12.79 -28.23 10.22
C MET A 190 -12.07 -27.60 11.42
N ALA A 191 -12.62 -26.55 12.02
CA ALA A 191 -12.07 -25.94 13.23
C ALA A 191 -12.07 -26.89 14.44
N THR A 192 -13.00 -27.86 14.48
CA THR A 192 -13.09 -28.85 15.57
C THR A 192 -12.31 -30.14 15.29
N VAL A 193 -11.88 -30.35 14.05
CA VAL A 193 -11.12 -31.53 13.65
C VAL A 193 -9.74 -31.52 14.30
N ARG A 194 -9.33 -32.68 14.83
CA ARG A 194 -8.01 -32.88 15.43
C ARG A 194 -7.11 -33.69 14.52
N LEU A 195 -5.81 -33.59 14.79
CA LEU A 195 -4.82 -34.45 14.15
C LEU A 195 -5.04 -35.89 14.57
N GLU A 196 -5.23 -36.77 13.60
CA GLU A 196 -5.43 -38.21 13.81
C GLU A 196 -4.27 -38.99 13.19
N VAL A 197 -3.84 -40.07 13.85
CA VAL A 197 -2.78 -40.93 13.32
C VAL A 197 -3.42 -42.08 12.55
N GLN A 198 -3.00 -42.28 11.30
CA GLN A 198 -3.44 -43.40 10.49
C GLN A 198 -2.96 -44.72 11.11
N LEU A 199 -3.89 -45.60 11.45
CA LEU A 199 -3.56 -46.95 11.91
C LEU A 199 -3.06 -47.81 10.75
N PRO A 200 -2.06 -48.68 10.96
CA PRO A 200 -1.65 -49.65 9.95
C PRO A 200 -2.80 -50.65 9.72
N GLU A 201 -3.32 -50.73 8.49
CA GLU A 201 -4.33 -51.74 8.16
C GLU A 201 -3.73 -53.16 8.24
N PRO A 202 -4.42 -54.13 8.87
CA PRO A 202 -3.88 -55.47 9.09
C PRO A 202 -3.75 -56.33 7.83
N SER A 203 -4.22 -55.92 6.65
CA SER A 203 -4.06 -56.72 5.43
C SER A 203 -4.38 -55.94 4.15
N SER A 204 -3.44 -55.16 3.65
CA SER A 204 -3.35 -54.95 2.20
C SER A 204 -1.89 -54.82 1.80
N ARG A 205 -1.42 -55.77 0.98
CA ARG A 205 -0.20 -55.61 0.18
C ARG A 205 -0.48 -54.46 -0.80
N ALA A 206 -0.35 -53.22 -0.33
CA ALA A 206 -0.53 -52.05 -1.16
C ALA A 206 0.55 -52.05 -2.24
N ARG A 207 0.11 -52.26 -3.48
CA ARG A 207 0.93 -52.08 -4.68
C ARG A 207 1.61 -50.72 -4.58
N ARG A 208 2.94 -50.68 -4.77
CA ARG A 208 3.70 -49.44 -5.02
C ARG A 208 3.12 -48.77 -6.26
N GLY A 209 2.16 -47.87 -6.09
CA GLY A 209 1.48 -47.22 -7.19
C GLY A 209 0.58 -46.09 -6.70
N LYS A 210 1.10 -44.86 -6.84
CA LYS A 210 0.52 -43.55 -6.47
C LYS A 210 0.25 -43.37 -4.97
N GLU A 211 0.97 -42.41 -4.39
CA GLU A 211 0.68 -41.86 -3.07
C GLU A 211 -0.78 -41.34 -3.07
N ASP A 212 -1.68 -42.04 -2.39
CA ASP A 212 -3.02 -41.52 -2.16
C ASP A 212 -2.90 -40.24 -1.32
N GLU A 213 -3.49 -39.15 -1.82
CA GLU A 213 -3.58 -37.86 -1.11
C GLU A 213 -4.29 -38.08 0.23
N LYS A 214 -3.54 -37.94 1.33
CA LYS A 214 -4.07 -38.05 2.69
C LYS A 214 -4.86 -36.79 3.07
N PRO A 215 -5.90 -36.90 3.93
CA PRO A 215 -6.56 -35.73 4.50
C PRO A 215 -5.56 -34.86 5.28
N MET A 216 -5.76 -33.54 5.27
CA MET A 216 -4.87 -32.58 5.95
C MET A 216 -4.69 -32.87 7.45
N ASN A 217 -5.74 -33.37 8.10
CA ASN A 217 -5.76 -33.68 9.53
C ASN A 217 -5.24 -35.09 9.88
N VAL A 218 -4.77 -35.87 8.91
CA VAL A 218 -4.30 -37.25 9.14
C VAL A 218 -2.80 -37.34 8.97
N LEU A 219 -2.13 -37.88 9.99
CA LEU A 219 -0.69 -38.08 10.04
C LEU A 219 -0.34 -39.55 9.89
N ARG A 220 0.74 -39.83 9.15
CA ARG A 220 1.33 -41.17 9.11
C ARG A 220 2.14 -41.39 10.40
N PRO A 221 2.29 -42.63 10.90
CA PRO A 221 2.98 -42.89 12.17
C PRO A 221 4.39 -42.29 12.28
N TRP A 222 5.15 -42.24 11.19
CA TRP A 222 6.51 -41.67 11.17
C TRP A 222 6.55 -40.14 11.04
N GLU A 223 5.45 -39.47 10.70
CA GLU A 223 5.39 -38.00 10.58
C GLU A 223 5.05 -37.33 11.92
N VAL A 224 4.64 -38.11 12.93
CA VAL A 224 4.18 -37.58 14.23
C VAL A 224 5.27 -36.75 14.91
N GLU A 225 6.50 -37.27 14.97
CA GLU A 225 7.59 -36.58 15.66
C GLU A 225 8.08 -35.33 14.88
N ASP A 226 8.01 -35.38 13.54
CA ASP A 226 8.31 -34.23 12.67
C ASP A 226 7.28 -33.10 12.89
N GLN A 227 5.97 -33.43 12.86
CA GLN A 227 4.91 -32.47 13.13
C GLN A 227 5.00 -31.90 14.55
N ARG A 228 5.35 -32.74 15.53
CA ARG A 228 5.56 -32.29 16.91
C ARG A 228 6.70 -31.29 17.02
N CYS A 229 7.85 -31.58 16.40
CA CYS A 229 8.99 -30.67 16.36
C CYS A 229 8.61 -29.33 15.72
N LYS A 230 7.89 -29.38 14.59
CA LYS A 230 7.40 -28.19 13.88
C LYS A 230 6.50 -27.32 14.76
N LEU A 231 5.47 -27.90 15.38
CA LEU A 231 4.54 -27.16 16.24
C LEU A 231 5.20 -26.58 17.48
N LEU A 232 6.19 -27.27 18.07
CA LEU A 232 6.97 -26.75 19.21
C LEU A 232 7.83 -25.55 18.81
N ALA A 233 8.46 -25.59 17.64
CA ALA A 233 9.24 -24.48 17.11
C ALA A 233 8.34 -23.27 16.79
N GLU A 234 7.20 -23.49 16.12
CA GLU A 234 6.21 -22.44 15.82
C GLU A 234 5.67 -21.80 17.11
N ARG A 235 5.34 -22.60 18.13
CA ARG A 235 4.90 -22.08 19.44
C ARG A 235 5.95 -21.16 20.08
N GLN A 236 7.22 -21.56 20.04
CA GLN A 236 8.30 -20.74 20.61
C GLN A 236 8.45 -19.43 19.83
N PHE A 237 8.51 -19.51 18.51
CA PHE A 237 8.65 -18.34 17.64
C PHE A 237 7.48 -17.36 17.83
N HIS A 238 6.24 -17.82 17.67
CA HIS A 238 5.05 -16.96 17.82
C HIS A 238 4.88 -16.45 19.25
N GLY A 239 5.28 -17.22 20.27
CA GLY A 239 5.28 -16.76 21.66
C GLY A 239 6.24 -15.60 21.90
N THR A 240 7.42 -15.61 21.28
CA THR A 240 8.36 -14.47 21.35
C THR A 240 7.86 -13.27 20.55
N ASP A 241 7.28 -13.48 19.38
CA ASP A 241 6.74 -12.40 18.56
C ASP A 241 5.55 -11.71 19.22
N LEU A 242 4.63 -12.47 19.83
CA LEU A 242 3.51 -11.93 20.58
C LEU A 242 3.98 -11.03 21.72
N LYS A 243 5.00 -11.44 22.49
CA LYS A 243 5.58 -10.61 23.56
C LYS A 243 6.15 -9.30 23.02
N ARG A 244 6.82 -9.33 21.87
CA ARG A 244 7.34 -8.13 21.19
C ARG A 244 6.19 -7.20 20.76
N LYS A 245 5.15 -7.73 20.13
CA LYS A 245 3.98 -6.94 19.70
C LYS A 245 3.19 -6.35 20.87
N LEU A 246 3.03 -7.10 21.96
CA LEU A 246 2.42 -6.58 23.19
C LEU A 246 3.25 -5.45 23.81
N GLY A 247 4.58 -5.57 23.81
CA GLY A 247 5.47 -4.48 24.25
C GLY A 247 5.31 -3.21 23.42
N GLN A 248 5.24 -3.35 22.09
CA GLN A 248 4.98 -2.23 21.17
C GLN A 248 3.60 -1.59 21.42
N LEU A 249 2.56 -2.41 21.61
CA LEU A 249 1.21 -1.92 21.90
C LEU A 249 1.14 -1.22 23.25
N PHE A 250 1.82 -1.75 24.27
CA PHE A 250 1.95 -1.11 25.59
C PHE A 250 2.60 0.28 25.48
N TYR A 251 3.69 0.37 24.71
CA TYR A 251 4.37 1.64 24.44
C TYR A 251 3.46 2.67 23.75
N LEU A 252 2.79 2.29 22.66
CA LEU A 252 1.88 3.18 21.94
C LEU A 252 0.74 3.68 22.84
N ARG A 253 0.20 2.80 23.69
CA ARG A 253 -0.86 3.17 24.64
C ARG A 253 -0.36 4.10 25.73
N ASN A 254 0.90 3.97 26.16
CA ASN A 254 1.51 4.90 27.12
C ASN A 254 1.79 6.28 26.48
N LEU A 255 2.18 6.32 25.20
CA LEU A 255 2.29 7.59 24.47
C LEU A 255 0.94 8.30 24.33
N GLU A 256 -0.13 7.57 24.01
CA GLU A 256 -1.49 8.13 23.89
C GLU A 256 -1.95 8.78 25.21
N LYS A 257 -1.67 8.12 26.35
CA LYS A 257 -1.90 8.69 27.69
C LYS A 257 -1.07 9.95 27.95
N GLY A 258 0.20 9.97 27.51
CA GLY A 258 1.05 11.15 27.60
C GLY A 258 0.55 12.32 26.74
N SER A 259 -0.02 12.05 25.56
CA SER A 259 -0.55 13.07 24.65
C SER A 259 -1.90 13.65 25.05
N SER A 260 -2.68 12.95 25.89
CA SER A 260 -3.98 13.40 26.38
C SER A 260 -3.89 14.24 27.66
N MET A 261 -2.71 14.31 28.28
CA MET A 261 -2.42 15.20 29.40
C MET A 261 -1.75 16.47 28.86
N SER A 262 -2.54 17.53 28.71
CA SER A 262 -2.12 18.84 28.17
C SER A 262 -1.30 19.69 29.14
N ASP A 263 -0.60 19.08 30.10
CA ASP A 263 0.30 19.75 31.01
C ASP A 263 1.61 18.97 31.04
N GLY A 264 2.73 19.69 30.92
CA GLY A 264 4.12 19.19 30.85
C GLY A 264 4.53 18.31 32.02
N SER A 265 3.90 17.15 32.12
CA SER A 265 4.07 16.17 33.16
C SER A 265 5.13 15.19 32.69
N SER A 266 6.23 15.21 33.45
CA SER A 266 7.29 14.23 33.37
C SER A 266 6.74 12.81 33.50
N ASN A 267 7.34 11.85 32.81
CA ASN A 267 7.04 10.45 33.01
C ASN A 267 7.42 10.06 34.45
N ALA A 268 6.39 9.85 35.27
CA ALA A 268 6.52 9.49 36.69
C ALA A 268 6.92 8.03 36.90
N GLU A 269 6.99 7.22 35.83
CA GLU A 269 7.52 5.86 35.91
C GLU A 269 8.98 5.87 36.39
N LEU A 270 9.33 4.89 37.22
CA LEU A 270 10.67 4.72 37.73
C LEU A 270 11.47 3.82 36.81
N CYS A 271 12.73 4.18 36.58
CA CYS A 271 13.67 3.33 35.87
C CYS A 271 13.90 2.02 36.64
N PRO A 272 13.73 0.83 36.03
CA PRO A 272 13.95 -0.45 36.70
C PRO A 272 15.39 -0.72 37.16
N VAL A 273 16.37 0.11 36.74
CA VAL A 273 17.79 -0.06 37.07
C VAL A 273 18.22 0.87 38.20
N CYS A 274 17.98 2.18 38.07
CA CYS A 274 18.41 3.17 39.05
C CYS A 274 17.29 3.66 39.97
N HIS A 275 16.04 3.26 39.72
CA HIS A 275 14.84 3.66 40.45
C HIS A 275 14.58 5.18 40.46
N SER A 276 15.26 5.94 39.60
CA SER A 276 14.99 7.36 39.39
C SER A 276 13.79 7.54 38.47
N ALA A 277 13.01 8.60 38.67
CA ALA A 277 11.93 8.97 37.76
C ALA A 277 12.48 9.22 36.34
N LEU A 278 11.78 8.72 35.34
CA LEU A 278 12.19 8.82 33.93
C LEU A 278 12.13 10.25 33.39
N GLY A 279 11.30 11.11 33.98
CA GLY A 279 11.32 12.53 33.66
C GLY A 279 10.84 12.83 32.24
N GLU A 280 11.47 13.80 31.58
CA GLU A 280 11.12 14.21 30.20
C GLU A 280 11.76 13.32 29.13
N LYS A 281 12.82 12.58 29.47
CA LYS A 281 13.63 11.83 28.51
C LYS A 281 13.91 10.43 29.00
N TRP A 282 13.52 9.45 28.19
CA TRP A 282 13.79 8.05 28.49
C TRP A 282 13.99 7.24 27.23
N SER A 283 14.45 6.02 27.42
CA SER A 283 14.64 5.04 26.36
C SER A 283 13.66 3.90 26.54
N VAL A 284 13.25 3.27 25.43
CA VAL A 284 12.33 2.14 25.42
C VAL A 284 12.93 1.03 24.57
N LEU A 285 12.99 -0.17 25.15
CA LEU A 285 13.42 -1.37 24.42
C LEU A 285 12.25 -1.95 23.61
N GLN A 286 12.53 -2.83 22.65
CA GLN A 286 11.50 -3.50 21.84
C GLN A 286 10.41 -4.24 22.64
N CYS A 287 10.73 -4.65 23.86
CA CYS A 287 9.78 -5.27 24.79
C CYS A 287 8.83 -4.26 25.46
N GLY A 288 8.95 -2.97 25.17
CA GLY A 288 8.11 -1.89 25.73
C GLY A 288 8.55 -1.38 27.10
N HIS A 289 9.57 -1.97 27.72
CA HIS A 289 10.09 -1.50 29.02
C HIS A 289 10.91 -0.22 28.86
N ALA A 290 10.64 0.75 29.72
CA ALA A 290 11.27 2.05 29.74
C ALA A 290 12.45 2.13 30.73
N PHE A 291 13.52 2.84 30.34
CA PHE A 291 14.75 3.00 31.11
C PHE A 291 15.27 4.43 31.02
N CYS A 292 15.97 4.86 32.07
CA CYS A 292 16.67 6.14 32.07
C CYS A 292 17.79 6.15 31.01
N ILE A 293 18.08 7.31 30.40
CA ILE A 293 19.09 7.40 29.33
C ILE A 293 20.48 6.97 29.81
N SER A 294 20.89 7.37 31.03
CA SER A 294 22.18 6.97 31.58
C SER A 294 22.26 5.46 31.81
N CYS A 295 21.17 4.85 32.28
CA CYS A 295 21.04 3.43 32.52
C CYS A 295 21.18 2.62 31.22
N ILE A 296 20.48 3.04 30.16
CA ILE A 296 20.57 2.34 28.88
C ILE A 296 21.95 2.49 28.26
N GLN A 297 22.56 3.68 28.34
CA GLN A 297 23.91 3.90 27.86
C GLN A 297 24.92 3.01 28.59
N MET A 298 24.81 2.86 29.92
CA MET A 298 25.65 1.90 30.65
C MET A 298 25.43 0.46 30.20
N MET A 299 24.17 0.07 29.93
CA MET A 299 23.86 -1.27 29.43
C MET A 299 24.41 -1.50 28.02
N LEU A 300 24.44 -0.48 27.15
CA LEU A 300 24.97 -0.55 25.79
C LEU A 300 26.50 -0.50 25.76
N SER A 301 27.12 0.27 26.64
CA SER A 301 28.58 0.44 26.75
C SER A 301 29.28 -0.71 27.49
N SER A 302 28.54 -1.74 27.93
CA SER A 302 29.13 -2.86 28.63
C SER A 302 30.11 -3.62 27.70
N PRO A 303 31.36 -3.89 28.12
CA PRO A 303 32.42 -4.44 27.26
C PRO A 303 32.14 -5.86 26.72
N ARG A 304 31.06 -6.52 27.16
CA ARG A 304 30.56 -7.76 26.59
C ARG A 304 29.86 -7.58 25.23
N LEU A 305 29.59 -6.34 24.81
CA LEU A 305 28.78 -5.98 23.64
C LEU A 305 29.55 -5.23 22.54
N SER A 306 30.87 -5.04 22.70
CA SER A 306 31.75 -4.21 21.85
C SER A 306 31.78 -4.58 20.35
N HIS A 307 31.15 -5.68 19.95
CA HIS A 307 31.02 -6.14 18.56
C HIS A 307 29.57 -6.43 18.18
N GLY A 308 28.68 -5.43 18.28
CA GLY A 308 27.32 -5.51 17.74
C GLY A 308 26.37 -6.41 18.54
N GLY A 309 26.57 -6.50 19.85
CA GLY A 309 25.76 -7.35 20.72
C GLY A 309 24.36 -6.79 21.02
N ASN A 310 23.40 -7.68 21.22
CA ASN A 310 22.06 -7.33 21.68
C ASN A 310 22.08 -6.97 23.18
N VAL A 311 21.39 -5.89 23.56
CA VAL A 311 21.17 -5.53 24.96
C VAL A 311 20.02 -6.36 25.53
N SER A 312 20.24 -6.98 26.69
CA SER A 312 19.18 -7.72 27.40
C SER A 312 18.39 -6.77 28.31
N CYS A 313 17.06 -6.75 28.19
CA CYS A 313 16.19 -5.99 29.08
C CYS A 313 16.34 -6.42 30.55
N ALA A 314 16.49 -5.47 31.49
CA ALA A 314 16.61 -5.80 32.91
C ALA A 314 15.32 -6.38 33.53
N VAL A 315 14.16 -6.13 32.90
CA VAL A 315 12.85 -6.59 33.39
C VAL A 315 12.51 -7.98 32.84
N CYS A 316 12.53 -8.15 31.52
CA CYS A 316 12.08 -9.40 30.87
C CYS A 316 13.21 -10.23 30.23
N ARG A 317 14.45 -9.75 30.25
CA ARG A 317 15.65 -10.38 29.64
C ARG A 317 15.57 -10.60 28.13
N SER A 318 14.54 -10.08 27.45
CA SER A 318 14.48 -10.06 25.99
C SER A 318 15.68 -9.31 25.43
N ALA A 319 16.31 -9.91 24.43
CA ALA A 319 17.37 -9.29 23.65
C ALA A 319 16.77 -8.21 22.73
N CYS A 320 17.40 -7.05 22.67
CA CYS A 320 17.07 -5.93 21.81
C CYS A 320 18.34 -5.52 21.07
N ALA A 321 18.28 -5.35 19.75
CA ALA A 321 19.42 -4.83 19.03
C ALA A 321 19.62 -3.34 19.35
N HIS A 322 20.86 -2.85 19.27
CA HIS A 322 21.19 -1.45 19.60
C HIS A 322 20.41 -0.45 18.72
N ASN A 323 20.23 -0.75 17.43
CA ASN A 323 19.46 0.06 16.48
C ASN A 323 17.95 0.05 16.72
N GLU A 324 17.47 -0.82 17.61
CA GLU A 324 16.04 -0.98 17.92
C GLU A 324 15.69 -0.40 19.30
N VAL A 325 16.62 0.32 19.93
CA VAL A 325 16.37 1.12 21.13
C VAL A 325 15.75 2.44 20.71
N PHE A 326 14.55 2.72 21.21
CA PHE A 326 13.84 3.96 20.94
C PHE A 326 14.13 4.99 22.02
N TYR A 327 14.35 6.25 21.64
CA TYR A 327 14.55 7.36 22.57
C TYR A 327 13.35 8.30 22.48
N VAL A 328 12.80 8.64 23.65
CA VAL A 328 11.65 9.53 23.80
C VAL A 328 12.12 10.81 24.47
N ASP A 329 11.73 11.94 23.88
CA ASP A 329 11.95 13.28 24.43
C ASP A 329 10.62 14.02 24.39
N MET A 330 10.04 14.29 25.56
CA MET A 330 8.73 14.94 25.73
C MET A 330 8.83 16.47 25.79
N ARG A 331 10.02 17.06 25.66
CA ARG A 331 10.15 18.52 25.66
C ARG A 331 9.28 19.10 24.54
N SER A 332 8.31 19.91 24.92
CA SER A 332 7.63 20.81 23.98
C SER A 332 8.72 21.60 23.29
N LYS A 333 8.95 21.34 22.00
CA LYS A 333 9.81 22.19 21.19
C LYS A 333 9.24 23.60 21.34
N GLU A 334 9.99 24.52 21.95
CA GLU A 334 9.69 25.94 21.83
C GLU A 334 9.68 26.21 20.33
N ASN A 335 8.49 26.29 19.74
CA ASN A 335 8.34 26.65 18.34
C ASN A 335 8.64 28.13 18.28
N PRO A 336 9.75 28.56 17.66
CA PRO A 336 10.06 29.98 17.52
C PRO A 336 9.02 30.71 16.65
N ASP A 337 8.16 29.97 15.95
CA ASP A 337 7.05 30.47 15.13
C ASP A 337 5.84 29.52 15.32
N PRO A 338 4.92 29.78 16.27
CA PRO A 338 3.83 28.85 16.62
C PRO A 338 2.79 28.68 15.50
N ASP A 339 2.81 29.54 14.49
CA ASP A 339 1.85 29.56 13.40
C ASP A 339 2.24 28.62 12.23
N ILE A 340 3.45 28.03 12.27
CA ILE A 340 3.93 27.07 11.25
C ILE A 340 4.02 25.67 11.86
N GLN A 341 3.00 24.86 11.61
CA GLN A 341 2.96 23.47 12.04
C GLN A 341 3.58 22.54 10.99
N VAL A 342 4.64 21.83 11.37
CA VAL A 342 5.26 20.79 10.53
C VAL A 342 4.55 19.45 10.79
N LYS A 343 4.06 18.82 9.73
CA LYS A 343 3.46 17.49 9.74
C LYS A 343 4.56 16.41 9.78
N GLY A 344 4.39 15.41 10.63
CA GLY A 344 5.28 14.26 10.77
C GLY A 344 6.36 14.39 11.86
N ASN A 345 6.93 13.27 12.28
CA ASN A 345 7.97 13.21 13.31
C ASN A 345 9.35 13.08 12.66
N TYR A 346 10.04 14.20 12.54
CA TYR A 346 11.35 14.34 11.90
C TYR A 346 12.42 14.78 12.89
N SER A 347 13.69 14.58 12.52
CA SER A 347 14.81 15.12 13.30
C SER A 347 14.73 16.65 13.36
N THR A 348 15.30 17.23 14.42
CA THR A 348 15.26 18.68 14.67
C THR A 348 15.76 19.51 13.49
N LYS A 349 16.78 18.99 12.78
CA LYS A 349 17.37 19.65 11.61
C LYS A 349 16.46 19.59 10.39
N VAL A 350 15.87 18.43 10.09
CA VAL A 350 14.94 18.26 8.97
C VAL A 350 13.69 19.10 9.20
N GLU A 351 13.15 19.07 10.42
CA GLU A 351 12.00 19.91 10.80
C GLU A 351 12.32 21.41 10.65
N ALA A 352 13.51 21.85 11.06
CA ALA A 352 13.94 23.24 10.86
C ALA A 352 14.01 23.61 9.37
N VAL A 353 14.51 22.73 8.50
CA VAL A 353 14.53 22.94 7.05
C VAL A 353 13.12 23.09 6.49
N VAL A 354 12.21 22.17 6.85
CA VAL A 354 10.81 22.22 6.42
C VAL A 354 10.14 23.51 6.90
N ARG A 355 10.33 23.87 8.17
CA ARG A 355 9.78 25.09 8.77
C ARG A 355 10.28 26.34 8.04
N THR A 356 11.57 26.42 7.73
CA THR A 356 12.14 27.56 6.99
C THR A 356 11.54 27.65 5.58
N ILE A 357 11.31 26.53 4.89
CA ILE A 357 10.69 26.53 3.56
C ILE A 357 9.22 26.98 3.65
N LEU A 358 8.46 26.48 4.61
CA LEU A 358 7.07 26.90 4.83
C LEU A 358 7.00 28.40 5.15
N LYS A 359 7.95 28.91 5.94
CA LYS A 359 8.08 30.34 6.23
C LYS A 359 8.36 31.16 4.97
N ILE A 360 9.33 30.73 4.15
CA ILE A 360 9.64 31.38 2.87
C ILE A 360 8.42 31.40 1.95
N ARG A 361 7.68 30.29 1.84
CA ARG A 361 6.47 30.19 1.00
C ARG A 361 5.34 31.09 1.50
N ARG A 362 5.21 31.24 2.82
CA ARG A 362 4.24 32.14 3.45
C ARG A 362 4.58 33.61 3.17
N ASP A 363 5.84 33.99 3.38
CA ASP A 363 6.29 35.36 3.20
C ASP A 363 6.32 35.77 1.71
N ASP A 364 6.65 34.81 0.83
CA ASP A 364 6.75 35.01 -0.61
C ASP A 364 6.36 33.73 -1.38
N PRO A 365 5.10 33.60 -1.83
CA PRO A 365 4.63 32.42 -2.56
C PRO A 365 5.38 32.13 -3.87
N SER A 366 6.08 33.12 -4.42
CA SER A 366 6.85 33.01 -5.67
C SER A 366 8.33 32.67 -5.44
N ALA A 367 8.76 32.53 -4.18
CA ALA A 367 10.14 32.26 -3.85
C ALA A 367 10.48 30.79 -4.10
N LYS A 368 11.56 30.56 -4.86
CA LYS A 368 12.11 29.24 -5.12
C LYS A 368 13.37 29.00 -4.28
N SER A 369 13.51 27.78 -3.78
CA SER A 369 14.56 27.39 -2.84
C SER A 369 15.37 26.20 -3.36
N ILE A 370 16.69 26.24 -3.17
CA ILE A 370 17.58 25.09 -3.42
C ILE A 370 18.08 24.57 -2.08
N VAL A 371 17.95 23.27 -1.86
CA VAL A 371 18.41 22.60 -0.65
C VAL A 371 19.58 21.69 -1.01
N PHE A 372 20.75 21.99 -0.43
CA PHE A 372 21.97 21.22 -0.61
C PHE A 372 22.26 20.31 0.58
N SER A 373 22.66 19.06 0.28
CA SER A 373 23.27 18.15 1.25
C SER A 373 24.38 17.33 0.57
N LYS A 374 25.44 17.00 1.31
CA LYS A 374 26.44 15.99 0.93
C LYS A 374 25.88 14.58 1.02
N TRP A 375 24.97 14.30 1.94
CA TRP A 375 24.41 12.95 2.15
C TRP A 375 23.13 12.72 1.35
N LEU A 376 23.18 11.74 0.45
CA LEU A 376 21.99 11.31 -0.30
C LEU A 376 20.88 10.78 0.62
N ALA A 377 21.24 10.11 1.72
CA ALA A 377 20.26 9.63 2.70
C ALA A 377 19.42 10.77 3.31
N VAL A 378 20.04 11.93 3.59
CA VAL A 378 19.34 13.11 4.11
C VAL A 378 18.38 13.68 3.05
N ILE A 379 18.77 13.65 1.78
CA ILE A 379 17.89 14.05 0.68
C ILE A 379 16.64 13.17 0.63
N GLU A 380 16.76 11.84 0.75
CA GLU A 380 15.59 10.94 0.77
C GLU A 380 14.67 11.21 1.96
N ILE A 381 15.22 11.50 3.15
CA ILE A 381 14.44 11.88 4.33
C ILE A 381 13.69 13.19 4.08
N LEU A 382 14.34 14.18 3.46
CA LEU A 382 13.72 15.46 3.11
C LEU A 382 12.61 15.31 2.08
N LYS A 383 12.73 14.40 1.10
CA LYS A 383 11.64 14.11 0.15
C LYS A 383 10.38 13.64 0.88
N LYS A 384 10.54 12.73 1.83
CA LYS A 384 9.43 12.24 2.65
C LYS A 384 8.82 13.38 3.47
N ALA A 385 9.67 14.19 4.12
CA ALA A 385 9.22 15.33 4.91
C ALA A 385 8.47 16.38 4.08
N PHE A 386 8.93 16.68 2.86
CA PHE A 386 8.24 17.61 1.96
C PHE A 386 6.92 17.05 1.44
N GLY A 387 6.87 15.74 1.13
CA GLY A 387 5.63 15.07 0.75
C GLY A 387 4.56 15.12 1.84
N ASP A 388 4.95 14.86 3.10
CA ASP A 388 4.03 14.93 4.24
C ASP A 388 3.53 16.36 4.54
N ASN A 389 4.26 17.39 4.09
CA ASN A 389 3.99 18.80 4.37
C ASN A 389 3.43 19.58 3.16
N ASP A 390 2.97 18.89 2.12
CA ASP A 390 2.37 19.50 0.92
C ASP A 390 3.31 20.52 0.22
N ILE A 391 4.62 20.23 0.25
CA ILE A 391 5.66 21.01 -0.43
C ILE A 391 6.00 20.31 -1.73
N GLU A 392 5.72 20.96 -2.87
CA GLU A 392 6.14 20.44 -4.16
C GLU A 392 7.63 20.68 -4.40
N PHE A 393 8.33 19.60 -4.75
CA PHE A 393 9.78 19.60 -4.95
C PHE A 393 10.18 18.78 -6.17
N THR A 394 11.35 19.12 -6.72
CA THR A 394 12.06 18.28 -7.71
C THR A 394 13.42 17.89 -7.19
N THR A 395 14.04 16.89 -7.82
CA THR A 395 15.31 16.32 -7.36
C THR A 395 16.34 16.31 -8.47
N PHE A 396 17.59 16.60 -8.13
CA PHE A 396 18.73 16.58 -9.05
C PHE A 396 19.78 15.57 -8.56
N VAL A 397 19.39 14.29 -8.47
CA VAL A 397 20.28 13.22 -8.00
C VAL A 397 20.88 12.42 -9.16
N HIS A 398 20.04 12.01 -10.12
CA HIS A 398 20.48 11.22 -11.28
C HIS A 398 20.61 12.09 -12.54
N ARG A 399 21.71 11.92 -13.27
CA ARG A 399 21.98 12.70 -14.49
C ARG A 399 20.95 12.49 -15.61
N SER A 400 20.29 11.33 -15.65
CA SER A 400 19.27 10.99 -16.65
C SER A 400 18.00 11.83 -16.51
N THR A 401 17.57 12.12 -15.28
CA THR A 401 16.35 12.90 -14.98
C THR A 401 16.62 14.36 -14.64
N ALA A 402 17.87 14.69 -14.32
CA ALA A 402 18.35 16.02 -13.95
C ALA A 402 17.90 17.15 -14.88
N LYS A 403 17.96 16.97 -16.21
CA LYS A 403 17.59 18.03 -17.18
C LYS A 403 16.08 18.33 -17.14
N ASN A 404 15.26 17.29 -17.12
CA ASN A 404 13.80 17.43 -17.10
C ASN A 404 13.34 18.05 -15.78
N ASN A 405 13.89 17.56 -14.65
CA ASN A 405 13.54 18.08 -13.32
C ASN A 405 13.98 19.54 -13.14
N LEU A 406 15.12 19.94 -13.71
CA LEU A 406 15.54 21.34 -13.71
C LEU A 406 14.62 22.22 -14.58
N ALA A 407 14.16 21.71 -15.72
CA ALA A 407 13.19 22.44 -16.55
C ALA A 407 11.85 22.62 -15.81
N LEU A 408 11.35 21.58 -15.14
CA LEU A 408 10.16 21.66 -14.29
C LEU A 408 10.33 22.71 -13.19
N PHE A 409 11.46 22.69 -12.48
CA PHE A 409 11.77 23.69 -11.46
C PHE A 409 11.83 25.13 -12.01
N ARG A 410 12.18 25.33 -13.29
CA ARG A 410 12.19 26.67 -13.90
C ARG A 410 10.80 27.13 -14.31
N HIS A 411 10.06 26.27 -15.01
CA HIS A 411 8.82 26.66 -15.70
C HIS A 411 7.56 26.51 -14.84
N GLU A 412 7.51 25.54 -13.94
CA GLU A 412 6.33 25.33 -13.11
C GLU A 412 6.34 26.27 -11.89
N PRO A 413 5.26 27.02 -11.62
CA PRO A 413 5.16 27.90 -10.48
C PRO A 413 4.91 27.14 -9.17
N ASP A 414 4.25 25.98 -9.22
CA ASP A 414 3.89 25.19 -8.04
C ASP A 414 5.12 24.54 -7.39
N ILE A 415 6.15 24.24 -8.18
CA ILE A 415 7.40 23.64 -7.73
C ILE A 415 8.29 24.71 -7.09
N SER A 416 8.31 24.73 -5.76
CA SER A 416 9.04 25.72 -4.97
C SER A 416 10.44 25.27 -4.53
N VAL A 417 10.73 23.95 -4.52
CA VAL A 417 11.98 23.42 -3.97
C VAL A 417 12.74 22.52 -4.94
N LEU A 418 14.06 22.69 -5.00
CA LEU A 418 14.99 21.81 -5.70
C LEU A 418 15.96 21.14 -4.70
N LEU A 419 15.87 19.82 -4.57
CA LEU A 419 16.79 19.00 -3.78
C LEU A 419 17.99 18.60 -4.61
N MET A 420 19.21 18.97 -4.19
CA MET A 420 20.43 18.71 -4.95
C MET A 420 21.59 18.26 -4.05
N PRO A 421 22.34 17.21 -4.43
CA PRO A 421 23.60 16.88 -3.76
C PRO A 421 24.63 17.99 -4.00
N LEU A 422 25.39 18.37 -2.96
CA LEU A 422 26.36 19.47 -3.06
C LEU A 422 27.40 19.25 -4.18
N SER A 423 27.76 18.00 -4.46
CA SER A 423 28.70 17.63 -5.54
C SER A 423 28.24 18.04 -6.95
N PHE A 424 26.94 18.30 -7.15
CA PHE A 424 26.43 18.86 -8.41
C PHE A 424 26.45 20.38 -8.46
N GLY A 425 26.55 21.06 -7.31
CA GLY A 425 26.76 22.51 -7.23
C GLY A 425 28.06 22.97 -7.90
N ALA A 426 29.05 22.08 -8.03
CA ALA A 426 30.33 22.38 -8.66
C ALA A 426 30.34 22.33 -10.20
N LYS A 427 29.30 21.78 -10.85
CA LYS A 427 29.37 21.32 -12.25
C LYS A 427 28.88 22.30 -13.32
N GLY A 428 28.88 23.61 -13.06
CA GLY A 428 28.60 24.60 -14.12
C GLY A 428 27.11 24.96 -14.33
N LEU A 429 26.20 24.58 -13.43
CA LEU A 429 24.78 24.91 -13.55
C LEU A 429 24.51 26.42 -13.36
N ASN A 430 23.44 26.94 -13.97
CA ASN A 430 22.95 28.32 -13.74
C ASN A 430 21.50 28.23 -13.27
N ILE A 431 21.22 28.65 -12.03
CA ILE A 431 19.89 28.48 -11.40
C ILE A 431 19.49 29.81 -10.75
N THR A 432 19.35 30.84 -11.57
CA THR A 432 18.96 32.20 -11.15
C THR A 432 17.49 32.31 -10.75
N GLU A 433 16.68 31.27 -11.00
CA GLU A 433 15.27 31.24 -10.61
C GLU A 433 15.09 31.08 -9.09
N ALA A 434 16.08 30.52 -8.39
CA ALA A 434 16.05 30.38 -6.94
C ALA A 434 16.47 31.68 -6.24
N THR A 435 15.84 32.00 -5.13
CA THR A 435 16.22 33.14 -4.26
C THR A 435 16.79 32.68 -2.94
N ASN A 436 16.49 31.45 -2.52
CA ASN A 436 16.94 30.91 -1.24
C ASN A 436 17.85 29.70 -1.44
N VAL A 437 18.98 29.68 -0.74
CA VAL A 437 19.92 28.55 -0.69
C VAL A 437 19.96 28.02 0.73
N LEU A 438 19.59 26.76 0.92
CA LEU A 438 19.59 26.09 2.21
C LEU A 438 20.73 25.06 2.23
N LEU A 439 21.66 25.23 3.15
CA LEU A 439 22.77 24.30 3.39
C LEU A 439 22.43 23.47 4.62
N VAL A 440 22.06 22.21 4.39
CA VAL A 440 21.56 21.30 5.44
C VAL A 440 22.67 20.91 6.40
N GLU A 441 23.94 21.17 6.11
CA GLU A 441 25.08 20.83 6.95
C GLU A 441 26.28 21.74 6.69
N PRO A 442 27.19 21.91 7.66
CA PRO A 442 28.38 22.71 7.48
C PRO A 442 29.30 22.09 6.41
N ILE A 443 29.75 22.91 5.46
CA ILE A 443 30.60 22.47 4.35
C ILE A 443 32.04 22.81 4.69
N LEU A 444 32.86 21.81 5.00
CA LEU A 444 34.27 22.01 5.38
C LEU A 444 35.10 22.77 4.33
N ASN A 445 34.77 22.61 3.05
CA ASN A 445 35.45 23.29 1.96
C ASN A 445 34.66 24.53 1.54
N LEU A 446 35.13 25.71 1.95
CA LEU A 446 34.52 26.99 1.61
C LEU A 446 34.40 27.21 0.08
N GLY A 447 35.33 26.67 -0.71
CA GLY A 447 35.28 26.75 -2.17
C GLY A 447 34.06 26.03 -2.76
N GLU A 448 33.69 24.86 -2.23
CA GLU A 448 32.49 24.13 -2.65
C GLU A 448 31.21 24.92 -2.30
N GLU A 449 31.19 25.54 -1.12
CA GLU A 449 30.07 26.36 -0.66
C GLU A 449 29.88 27.61 -1.51
N LEU A 450 30.95 28.40 -1.68
CA LEU A 450 30.92 29.62 -2.50
C LEU A 450 30.55 29.30 -3.95
N GLN A 451 31.02 28.16 -4.47
CA GLN A 451 30.67 27.72 -5.80
C GLN A 451 29.18 27.36 -5.92
N ALA A 452 28.59 26.70 -4.90
CA ALA A 452 27.16 26.40 -4.85
C ALA A 452 26.31 27.67 -4.75
N ILE A 453 26.70 28.63 -3.90
CA ILE A 453 26.04 29.94 -3.78
C ILE A 453 26.14 30.71 -5.10
N GLY A 454 27.30 30.69 -5.77
CA GLY A 454 27.53 31.33 -7.07
C GLY A 454 26.75 30.72 -8.25
N ARG A 455 25.97 29.65 -8.03
CA ARG A 455 24.98 29.13 -9.00
C ARG A 455 23.68 29.92 -8.99
N VAL A 456 23.39 30.56 -7.87
CA VAL A 456 22.16 31.32 -7.61
C VAL A 456 22.45 32.82 -7.61
N HIS A 457 23.47 33.23 -6.86
CA HIS A 457 23.97 34.60 -6.86
C HIS A 457 24.93 34.79 -8.05
N ARG A 458 24.35 34.93 -9.24
CA ARG A 458 25.07 35.08 -10.52
C ARG A 458 24.50 36.24 -11.33
N ILE A 459 25.29 36.75 -12.28
CA ILE A 459 24.84 37.71 -13.30
C ILE A 459 23.58 37.16 -13.98
N GLY A 460 22.46 37.90 -13.87
CA GLY A 460 21.13 37.47 -14.32
C GLY A 460 20.10 37.32 -13.20
N GLN A 461 20.54 37.25 -11.94
CA GLN A 461 19.65 37.31 -10.78
C GLN A 461 19.19 38.75 -10.52
N THR A 462 17.88 38.96 -10.43
CA THR A 462 17.25 40.26 -10.17
C THR A 462 16.74 40.41 -8.74
N ARG A 463 16.56 39.30 -8.02
CA ARG A 463 16.02 39.25 -6.64
C ARG A 463 17.15 39.04 -5.63
N LYS A 464 16.96 39.56 -4.41
CA LYS A 464 17.91 39.36 -3.30
C LYS A 464 18.01 37.88 -2.94
N THR A 465 19.23 37.36 -2.84
CA THR A 465 19.49 35.96 -2.51
C THR A 465 19.79 35.78 -1.02
N TYR A 466 19.17 34.79 -0.38
CA TYR A 466 19.38 34.45 1.02
C TYR A 466 20.07 33.09 1.15
N VAL A 467 21.04 32.99 2.06
CA VAL A 467 21.75 31.74 2.36
C VAL A 467 21.46 31.34 3.81
N HIS A 468 20.80 30.20 3.98
CA HIS A 468 20.43 29.61 5.26
C HIS A 468 21.38 28.47 5.60
N ARG A 469 22.07 28.56 6.73
CA ARG A 469 23.00 27.52 7.21
C ARG A 469 22.41 26.82 8.42
N PHE A 470 22.19 25.51 8.32
CA PHE A 470 21.64 24.71 9.42
C PHE A 470 22.77 24.06 10.22
N MET A 471 22.81 24.35 11.51
CA MET A 471 23.75 23.77 12.47
C MET A 471 23.01 23.42 13.77
N VAL A 472 23.42 22.33 14.41
CA VAL A 472 22.88 21.94 15.72
C VAL A 472 23.77 22.48 16.84
N ARG A 473 23.18 23.25 17.77
CA ARG A 473 23.89 23.82 18.93
C ARG A 473 24.38 22.73 19.88
N GLY A 474 25.54 22.94 20.52
CA GLY A 474 26.15 22.00 21.45
C GLY A 474 26.63 20.70 20.80
N THR A 475 26.90 20.73 19.49
CA THR A 475 27.41 19.58 18.74
C THR A 475 28.67 19.93 17.98
N ILE A 476 29.32 18.90 17.42
CA ILE A 476 30.48 19.06 16.54
C ILE A 476 30.22 20.02 15.37
N GLU A 477 28.98 20.16 14.89
CA GLU A 477 28.66 21.07 13.78
C GLU A 477 28.91 22.53 14.13
N GLU A 478 28.57 22.96 15.35
CA GLU A 478 28.81 24.32 15.82
C GLU A 478 30.31 24.63 15.87
N ARG A 479 31.09 23.66 16.37
CA ARG A 479 32.55 23.78 16.48
C ARG A 479 33.25 23.78 15.13
N ILE A 480 32.75 22.98 14.18
CA ILE A 480 33.23 23.01 12.79
C ILE A 480 33.03 24.41 12.20
N VAL A 481 31.85 25.01 12.38
CA VAL A 481 31.56 26.36 11.88
C VAL A 481 32.45 27.40 12.55
N GLU A 482 32.70 27.27 13.85
CA GLU A 482 33.61 28.16 14.59
C GLU A 482 35.05 28.04 14.09
N TYR A 483 35.55 26.82 13.94
CA TYR A 483 36.88 26.54 13.36
C TYR A 483 37.03 27.16 11.96
N MET A 484 36.02 27.00 11.11
CA MET A 484 36.01 27.59 9.77
C MET A 484 36.01 29.11 9.76
N LYS A 485 35.46 29.78 10.79
CA LYS A 485 35.51 31.24 10.93
C LYS A 485 36.89 31.72 11.37
N THR A 486 37.59 30.93 12.18
CA THR A 486 38.93 31.27 12.70
C THR A 486 40.04 31.02 11.69
N SER A 487 39.84 30.11 10.72
CA SER A 487 40.83 29.86 9.66
C SER A 487 40.78 30.99 8.63
N PRO A 488 41.86 31.76 8.41
CA PRO A 488 41.86 32.87 7.47
C PRO A 488 41.62 32.36 6.04
N VAL A 489 40.71 33.02 5.33
CA VAL A 489 40.33 32.71 3.95
C VAL A 489 41.52 32.94 3.02
N CYS A 490 42.12 31.88 2.47
CA CYS A 490 42.95 31.97 1.27
C CYS A 490 42.04 32.27 0.06
N VAL A 491 41.82 33.55 -0.20
CA VAL A 491 41.46 34.03 -1.53
C VAL A 491 42.76 34.03 -2.33
N ASP A 492 42.78 33.31 -3.44
CA ASP A 492 43.90 33.12 -4.39
C ASP A 492 44.91 32.01 -4.08
N GLY A 493 44.75 30.90 -4.82
CA GLY A 493 45.86 30.08 -5.34
C GLY A 493 46.75 29.34 -4.34
N VAL A 494 46.48 28.03 -4.19
CA VAL A 494 47.44 26.96 -3.85
C VAL A 494 48.37 27.24 -2.67
N LYS A 495 47.95 26.86 -1.46
CA LYS A 495 48.83 26.21 -0.46
C LYS A 495 48.07 25.11 0.27
N GLU A 496 48.83 24.12 0.72
CA GLU A 496 48.40 22.91 1.43
C GLU A 496 47.42 23.23 2.56
N GLN A 497 46.49 22.30 2.78
CA GLN A 497 45.68 22.26 3.99
C GLN A 497 46.64 22.35 5.18
N ASP A 498 46.64 23.46 5.91
CA ASP A 498 47.23 23.49 7.25
C ASP A 498 46.58 22.34 8.01
N ALA A 499 47.38 21.30 8.28
CA ALA A 499 46.89 20.06 8.86
C ALA A 499 46.25 20.40 10.21
N MET A 500 44.97 20.05 10.39
CA MET A 500 44.30 20.17 11.69
C MET A 500 45.20 19.59 12.78
N THR A 501 45.48 20.38 13.81
CA THR A 501 46.32 19.90 14.90
C THR A 501 45.54 18.90 15.76
N ILE A 502 46.24 18.05 16.50
CA ILE A 502 45.61 17.14 17.46
C ILE A 502 44.80 17.93 18.51
N GLY A 503 45.26 19.13 18.87
CA GLY A 503 44.53 20.01 19.80
C GLY A 503 43.22 20.55 19.21
N ASP A 504 43.18 20.84 17.90
CA ASP A 504 41.93 21.24 17.23
C ASP A 504 40.96 20.07 17.11
N LEU A 505 41.48 18.86 16.85
CA LEU A 505 40.68 17.63 16.89
C LEU A 505 40.09 17.37 18.27
N GLN A 506 40.87 17.51 19.35
CA GLN A 506 40.35 17.38 20.73
C GLN A 506 39.21 18.37 20.98
N LYS A 507 39.41 19.64 20.64
CA LYS A 507 38.36 20.68 20.76
C LYS A 507 37.10 20.38 19.95
N LEU A 508 37.17 19.64 18.83
CA LEU A 508 35.98 19.25 18.08
C LEU A 508 35.13 18.19 18.81
N PHE A 509 35.73 17.36 19.67
CA PHE A 509 35.06 16.25 20.36
C PHE A 509 34.85 16.43 21.87
N ASP A 510 35.50 17.42 22.51
CA ASP A 510 35.36 17.78 23.94
C ASP A 510 34.12 18.62 24.26
#